data_AF-A0A422P404-F1
#
_entry.id   AF-A0A422P404-F1
#
_cell.length_a   1.000
_cell.length_b   1.000
_cell.length_c   1.000
_cell.angle_alpha   90.00
_cell.angle_beta   90.00
_cell.angle_gamma   90.00
#
_symmetry.space_group_name_H-M   'P 1'
#
loop_
_entity.id
_entity.type
_entity.pdbx_description
1 polymer ?
#
loop_
_entity_poly.entity_id
_entity_poly.type
_entity_poly.pdbx_seq_one_letter_code
_entity_poly.pdbx_strand_id
1 'polypeptide(L)'
;MSDQRQQQRPAAATIATTIMAAASRAEAAAEDNFAAMRHAAMSMFKQRTKDLTMVSALTAEAEEVEKLNCKVQTTISRLQEQKAVLEARIETEEHRVKEREEQLREIHVMLAQMKEDQGIFAGVRRSSEKIAATLYEFVTQYTAKSGDVVRLLERCHEQTQGRAPNEWRTATNDLRRRQSVLDERIKHIEKQHVIPVGFEDMLLEWSRGVWRQQPECATALHLCEQLLRHDASGAVRALLIPPPVYGVTNVEEEEEVCEVYASACMDELDACVSLGETIEGEGEKVGLCCAIVPHEQVDMMRSRWFTVCRTHVSLREAAAASRNLSASLEEQLALVQLLSERVGVLDARIVDAHTNLQQESIAVQRETSMHESLLSAWQKSLQTALVHMQCEATYRSSVETKDGEVARQEVELAAKTAEMEAQWTTLHTQATQMYTALLVEEQQKAEALCRLKMATDTQTEQEARLDALRELCLRAEADLRQECDEVDRCALSMANNTSQGMPLEPSALSIGKDDIEDAKEADTRACAVNDLLRQLLQCQPQKKRKAEEHDGGLPEDVAFTSLMTSTGLEADLLRRAINSLADLQQEVDHELAAHLRWKQETDDELLTLAAE
;
A
#
# COMPACT_ATOMS: atom_id res chain seq x y z
N MET A 1 -92.47 -100.76 14.49
CA MET A 1 -91.61 -99.96 15.39
C MET A 1 -90.30 -100.68 15.55
N SER A 2 -89.26 -100.08 14.96
CA SER A 2 -87.84 -100.09 15.33
C SER A 2 -87.10 -101.44 15.38
N ASP A 3 -86.35 -101.63 14.29
CA ASP A 3 -85.43 -102.69 13.89
C ASP A 3 -84.16 -102.86 14.75
N GLN A 4 -83.66 -104.11 14.87
CA GLN A 4 -82.37 -104.67 14.39
C GLN A 4 -81.09 -103.95 14.87
N ARG A 5 -79.96 -104.60 15.20
CA ARG A 5 -79.46 -105.99 15.16
C ARG A 5 -78.08 -105.98 15.87
N GLN A 6 -77.69 -107.13 16.43
CA GLN A 6 -76.37 -107.83 16.34
C GLN A 6 -75.06 -107.01 16.31
N GLN A 7 -73.90 -107.40 16.88
CA GLN A 7 -73.35 -108.64 17.42
C GLN A 7 -71.96 -108.30 18.04
N GLN A 8 -71.55 -109.02 19.09
CA GLN A 8 -70.17 -109.06 19.62
C GLN A 8 -69.55 -110.46 19.38
N ARG A 9 -68.21 -110.47 19.17
CA ARG A 9 -67.19 -111.55 19.03
C ARG A 9 -66.68 -111.81 17.58
N PRO A 10 -65.38 -112.15 17.36
CA PRO A 10 -64.23 -112.25 18.29
C PRO A 10 -63.03 -111.37 17.86
N ALA A 11 -62.33 -110.72 18.78
CA ALA A 11 -61.07 -110.01 18.45
C ALA A 11 -60.03 -110.12 19.59
N ALA A 12 -59.93 -111.29 20.23
CA ALA A 12 -58.91 -111.51 21.27
C ALA A 12 -57.47 -111.62 20.70
N ALA A 13 -57.31 -111.77 19.38
CA ALA A 13 -56.00 -111.74 18.71
C ALA A 13 -55.65 -110.35 18.13
N THR A 14 -56.65 -109.48 17.91
CA THR A 14 -56.45 -108.13 17.34
C THR A 14 -56.13 -107.09 18.40
N ILE A 15 -56.52 -107.30 19.66
CA ILE A 15 -56.28 -106.37 20.78
C ILE A 15 -54.79 -106.37 21.20
N ALA A 16 -54.11 -107.52 21.18
CA ALA A 16 -52.66 -107.57 21.47
C ALA A 16 -51.82 -106.90 20.36
N THR A 17 -52.21 -107.05 19.09
CA THR A 17 -51.57 -106.40 17.94
C THR A 17 -51.93 -104.91 17.82
N THR A 18 -53.13 -104.48 18.19
CA THR A 18 -53.49 -103.04 18.24
C THR A 18 -52.91 -102.32 19.45
N ILE A 19 -52.72 -102.98 20.60
CA ILE A 19 -52.03 -102.39 21.76
C ILE A 19 -50.52 -102.30 21.48
N MET A 20 -49.88 -103.30 20.86
CA MET A 20 -48.48 -103.18 20.42
C MET A 20 -48.30 -102.18 19.28
N ALA A 21 -49.24 -102.07 18.34
CA ALA A 21 -49.21 -101.04 17.29
C ALA A 21 -49.66 -99.64 17.78
N ALA A 22 -50.30 -99.53 18.94
CA ALA A 22 -50.60 -98.26 19.60
C ALA A 22 -49.45 -97.84 20.53
N ALA A 23 -48.76 -98.79 21.16
CA ALA A 23 -47.53 -98.57 21.91
C ALA A 23 -46.38 -98.19 20.97
N SER A 24 -46.22 -98.86 19.81
CA SER A 24 -45.21 -98.47 18.82
C SER A 24 -45.55 -97.17 18.09
N ARG A 25 -46.85 -96.83 17.93
CA ARG A 25 -47.26 -95.49 17.45
C ARG A 25 -47.09 -94.41 18.51
N ALA A 26 -47.23 -94.74 19.79
CA ALA A 26 -46.96 -93.82 20.89
C ALA A 26 -45.45 -93.62 21.11
N GLU A 27 -44.63 -94.66 20.93
CA GLU A 27 -43.17 -94.56 20.87
C GLU A 27 -42.72 -93.79 19.63
N ALA A 28 -43.23 -94.09 18.43
CA ALA A 28 -42.92 -93.32 17.23
C ALA A 28 -43.35 -91.85 17.35
N ALA A 29 -44.51 -91.56 17.95
CA ALA A 29 -44.95 -90.19 18.22
C ALA A 29 -44.13 -89.51 19.33
N ALA A 30 -43.58 -90.27 20.29
CA ALA A 30 -42.65 -89.75 21.28
C ALA A 30 -41.29 -89.43 20.63
N GLU A 31 -40.77 -90.32 19.79
CA GLU A 31 -39.55 -90.13 18.99
C GLU A 31 -39.65 -88.90 18.08
N ASP A 32 -40.79 -88.74 17.39
CA ASP A 32 -41.08 -87.57 16.54
C ASP A 32 -41.22 -86.29 17.36
N ASN A 33 -41.84 -86.34 18.55
CA ASN A 33 -41.89 -85.19 19.47
C ASN A 33 -40.50 -84.83 20.02
N PHE A 34 -39.66 -85.82 20.34
CA PHE A 34 -38.27 -85.58 20.73
C PHE A 34 -37.46 -84.99 19.58
N ALA A 35 -37.65 -85.47 18.35
CA ALA A 35 -37.02 -84.91 17.16
C ALA A 35 -37.48 -83.47 16.89
N ALA A 36 -38.78 -83.19 17.03
CA ALA A 36 -39.33 -81.84 16.90
C ALA A 36 -38.81 -80.90 17.99
N MET A 37 -38.73 -81.35 19.25
CA MET A 37 -38.10 -80.58 20.34
C MET A 37 -36.62 -80.33 20.08
N ARG A 38 -35.88 -81.33 19.58
CA ARG A 38 -34.46 -81.20 19.24
C ARG A 38 -34.27 -80.19 18.11
N HIS A 39 -35.13 -80.21 17.09
CA HIS A 39 -35.15 -79.22 16.02
C HIS A 39 -35.53 -77.82 16.50
N ALA A 40 -36.54 -77.69 17.37
CA ALA A 40 -36.93 -76.41 17.95
C ALA A 40 -35.83 -75.81 18.84
N ALA A 41 -35.22 -76.62 19.70
CA ALA A 41 -34.08 -76.23 20.53
C ALA A 41 -32.89 -75.80 19.67
N MET A 42 -32.57 -76.55 18.61
CA MET A 42 -31.49 -76.20 17.68
C MET A 42 -31.80 -74.93 16.86
N SER A 43 -33.06 -74.72 16.47
CA SER A 43 -33.52 -73.50 15.81
C SER A 43 -33.42 -72.28 16.72
N MET A 44 -33.87 -72.41 17.98
CA MET A 44 -33.69 -71.37 19.00
C MET A 44 -32.22 -71.09 19.28
N PHE A 45 -31.37 -72.12 19.34
CA PHE A 45 -29.93 -71.96 19.52
C PHE A 45 -29.31 -71.20 18.34
N LYS A 46 -29.64 -71.58 17.10
CA LYS A 46 -29.20 -70.87 15.89
C LYS A 46 -29.65 -69.41 15.87
N GLN A 47 -30.91 -69.16 16.23
CA GLN A 47 -31.46 -67.82 16.30
C GLN A 47 -30.74 -67.00 17.38
N ARG A 48 -30.54 -67.56 18.57
CA ARG A 48 -29.84 -66.89 19.68
C ARG A 48 -28.38 -66.61 19.35
N THR A 49 -27.69 -67.52 18.65
CA THR A 49 -26.34 -67.28 18.14
C THR A 49 -26.35 -66.13 17.15
N LYS A 50 -27.28 -66.12 16.17
CA LYS A 50 -27.40 -65.03 15.18
C LYS A 50 -27.65 -63.68 15.85
N ASP A 51 -28.54 -63.65 16.83
CA ASP A 51 -28.85 -62.43 17.58
C ASP A 51 -27.63 -61.95 18.39
N LEU A 52 -26.87 -62.88 18.99
CA LEU A 52 -25.62 -62.55 19.71
C LEU A 52 -24.54 -62.00 18.77
N THR A 53 -24.36 -62.57 17.58
CA THR A 53 -23.40 -62.07 16.59
C THR A 53 -23.81 -60.69 16.08
N MET A 54 -25.10 -60.47 15.87
CA MET A 54 -25.64 -59.16 15.49
C MET A 54 -25.44 -58.12 16.59
N VAL A 55 -25.71 -58.47 17.86
CA VAL A 55 -25.42 -57.58 19.00
C VAL A 55 -23.93 -57.25 19.06
N SER A 56 -23.06 -58.24 18.84
CA SER A 56 -21.60 -58.04 18.84
C SER A 56 -21.15 -57.10 17.70
N ALA A 57 -21.76 -57.22 16.51
CA ALA A 57 -21.51 -56.32 15.39
C ALA A 57 -22.00 -54.89 15.68
N LEU A 58 -23.20 -54.75 16.25
CA LEU A 58 -23.76 -53.46 16.65
C LEU A 58 -22.95 -52.80 17.77
N THR A 59 -22.39 -53.57 18.72
CA THR A 59 -21.48 -53.03 19.74
C THR A 59 -20.17 -52.54 19.14
N ALA A 60 -19.61 -53.28 18.17
CA ALA A 60 -18.40 -52.84 17.47
C ALA A 60 -18.63 -51.57 16.64
N GLU A 61 -19.79 -51.46 16.00
CA GLU A 61 -20.18 -50.26 15.25
C GLU A 61 -20.43 -49.07 16.19
N ALA A 62 -21.04 -49.28 17.36
CA ALA A 62 -21.21 -48.25 18.37
C ALA A 62 -19.87 -47.74 18.92
N GLU A 63 -18.91 -48.64 19.19
CA GLU A 63 -17.54 -48.27 19.60
C GLU A 63 -16.84 -47.44 18.52
N GLU A 64 -17.04 -47.76 17.24
CA GLU A 64 -16.43 -47.01 16.13
C GLU A 64 -17.05 -45.60 15.99
N VAL A 65 -18.38 -45.50 16.16
CA VAL A 65 -19.07 -44.21 16.22
C VAL A 65 -18.58 -43.37 17.40
N GLU A 66 -18.35 -43.98 18.56
CA GLU A 66 -17.84 -43.27 19.75
C GLU A 66 -16.41 -42.77 19.52
N LYS A 67 -15.54 -43.57 18.90
CA LYS A 67 -14.19 -43.12 18.48
C LYS A 67 -14.26 -41.97 17.48
N LEU A 68 -15.15 -42.04 16.49
CA LEU A 68 -15.36 -40.94 15.53
C LEU A 68 -15.84 -39.67 16.22
N ASN A 69 -16.75 -39.80 17.20
CA ASN A 69 -17.24 -38.66 17.98
C ASN A 69 -16.13 -38.03 18.82
N CYS A 70 -15.29 -38.84 19.49
CA CYS A 70 -14.11 -38.35 20.19
C CYS A 70 -13.16 -37.61 19.24
N LYS A 71 -12.89 -38.16 18.05
CA LYS A 71 -12.09 -37.48 17.02
C LYS A 71 -12.70 -36.12 16.66
N VAL A 72 -13.99 -36.07 16.32
CA VAL A 72 -14.70 -34.83 15.98
C VAL A 72 -14.60 -33.80 17.12
N GLN A 73 -14.79 -34.20 18.38
CA GLN A 73 -14.65 -33.31 19.53
C GLN A 73 -13.22 -32.76 19.69
N THR A 74 -12.19 -33.58 19.45
CA THR A 74 -10.80 -33.09 19.44
C THR A 74 -10.56 -32.09 18.30
N THR A 75 -11.11 -32.35 17.10
CA THR A 75 -10.99 -31.42 15.97
C THR A 75 -11.71 -30.10 16.26
N ILE A 76 -12.90 -30.13 16.85
CA ILE A 76 -13.65 -28.93 17.26
C ILE A 76 -12.84 -28.13 18.28
N SER A 77 -12.26 -28.78 19.28
CA SER A 77 -11.45 -28.11 20.30
C SER A 77 -10.22 -27.43 19.69
N ARG A 78 -9.52 -28.12 18.79
CA ARG A 78 -8.39 -27.55 18.03
C ARG A 78 -8.81 -26.36 17.17
N LEU A 79 -9.95 -26.44 16.50
CA LEU A 79 -10.48 -25.33 15.70
C LEU A 79 -10.87 -24.12 16.56
N GLN A 80 -11.41 -24.35 17.76
CA GLN A 80 -11.72 -23.28 18.72
C GLN A 80 -10.44 -22.59 19.23
N GLU A 81 -9.39 -23.36 19.49
CA GLU A 81 -8.09 -22.81 19.87
C GLU A 81 -7.45 -22.00 18.74
N GLN A 82 -7.45 -22.53 17.51
CA GLN A 82 -6.98 -21.80 16.33
C GLN A 82 -7.79 -20.51 16.10
N LYS A 83 -9.11 -20.54 16.30
CA LYS A 83 -9.97 -19.37 16.23
C LYS A 83 -9.54 -18.31 17.26
N ALA A 84 -9.34 -18.69 18.52
CA ALA A 84 -8.91 -17.76 19.57
C ALA A 84 -7.54 -17.13 19.27
N VAL A 85 -6.60 -17.90 18.72
CA VAL A 85 -5.29 -17.39 18.28
C VAL A 85 -5.43 -16.39 17.14
N LEU A 86 -6.31 -16.67 16.17
CA LEU A 86 -6.56 -15.76 15.05
C LEU A 86 -7.26 -14.47 15.51
N GLU A 87 -8.24 -14.56 16.42
CA GLU A 87 -8.92 -13.40 17.01
C GLU A 87 -7.92 -12.50 17.76
N ALA A 88 -7.06 -13.07 18.60
CA ALA A 88 -6.01 -12.31 19.28
C ALA A 88 -5.04 -11.64 18.28
N ARG A 89 -4.69 -12.33 17.20
CA ARG A 89 -3.82 -11.77 16.14
C ARG A 89 -4.51 -10.62 15.40
N ILE A 90 -5.80 -10.75 15.11
CA ILE A 90 -6.59 -9.67 14.49
C ILE A 90 -6.60 -8.44 15.41
N GLU A 91 -6.88 -8.61 16.70
CA GLU A 91 -6.88 -7.50 17.67
C GLU A 91 -5.51 -6.79 17.73
N THR A 92 -4.42 -7.54 17.75
CA THR A 92 -3.06 -6.94 17.75
C THR A 92 -2.78 -6.15 16.46
N GLU A 93 -3.23 -6.64 15.31
CA GLU A 93 -3.07 -5.93 14.03
C GLU A 93 -3.98 -4.70 13.94
N GLU A 94 -5.21 -4.77 14.45
CA GLU A 94 -6.09 -3.61 14.56
C GLU A 94 -5.49 -2.50 15.43
N HIS A 95 -4.89 -2.86 16.56
CA HIS A 95 -4.15 -1.91 17.40
C HIS A 95 -2.97 -1.29 16.66
N ARG A 96 -2.18 -2.11 15.94
CA ARG A 96 -1.04 -1.64 15.14
C ARG A 96 -1.46 -0.73 13.99
N VAL A 97 -2.60 -1.00 13.35
CA VAL A 97 -3.17 -0.14 12.31
C VAL A 97 -3.63 1.19 12.89
N LYS A 98 -4.36 1.19 14.01
CA LYS A 98 -4.79 2.42 14.70
C LYS A 98 -3.60 3.31 15.09
N GLU A 99 -2.52 2.72 15.60
CA GLU A 99 -1.29 3.46 15.93
C GLU A 99 -0.67 4.10 14.69
N ARG A 100 -0.62 3.39 13.56
CA ARG A 100 -0.13 3.94 12.29
C ARG A 100 -1.04 5.03 11.73
N GLU A 101 -2.36 4.89 11.87
CA GLU A 101 -3.31 5.92 11.46
C GLU A 101 -3.13 7.19 12.29
N GLU A 102 -2.84 7.06 13.59
CA GLU A 102 -2.50 8.19 14.46
C GLU A 102 -1.23 8.89 13.99
N GLN A 103 -0.15 8.14 13.78
CA GLN A 103 1.11 8.67 13.26
C GLN A 103 0.93 9.34 11.90
N LEU A 104 0.13 8.76 11.01
CA LEU A 104 -0.17 9.35 9.70
C LEU A 104 -0.92 10.69 9.86
N ARG A 105 -1.87 10.77 10.80
CA ARG A 105 -2.62 11.99 11.09
C ARG A 105 -1.70 13.09 11.63
N GLU A 106 -0.79 12.75 12.55
CA GLU A 106 0.23 13.68 13.05
C GLU A 106 1.14 14.21 11.94
N ILE A 107 1.62 13.33 11.06
CA ILE A 107 2.42 13.72 9.89
C ILE A 107 1.63 14.65 8.96
N HIS A 108 0.35 14.37 8.72
CA HIS A 108 -0.50 15.24 7.90
C HIS A 108 -0.68 16.64 8.51
N VAL A 109 -0.82 16.74 9.84
CA VAL A 109 -0.87 18.02 10.55
C VAL A 109 0.47 18.76 10.41
N MET A 110 1.60 18.07 10.60
CA MET A 110 2.92 18.68 10.41
C MET A 110 3.14 19.19 8.97
N LEU A 111 2.73 18.42 7.96
CA LEU A 111 2.83 18.84 6.56
C LEU A 111 1.93 20.05 6.25
N ALA A 112 0.73 20.09 6.82
CA ALA A 112 -0.14 21.25 6.68
C ALA A 112 0.49 22.51 7.31
N GLN A 113 1.09 22.38 8.50
CA GLN A 113 1.82 23.47 9.16
C GLN A 113 3.01 23.93 8.33
N MET A 114 3.84 23.01 7.82
CA MET A 114 4.98 23.36 6.97
C MET A 114 4.57 24.10 5.70
N LYS A 115 3.40 23.76 5.13
CA LYS A 115 2.86 24.47 3.96
C LYS A 115 2.44 25.90 4.31
N GLU A 116 1.82 26.10 5.47
CA GLU A 116 1.49 27.44 5.97
C GLU A 116 2.76 28.27 6.21
N ASP A 117 3.75 27.70 6.90
CA ASP A 117 5.04 28.33 7.16
C ASP A 117 5.75 28.71 5.85
N GLN A 118 5.74 27.84 4.84
CA GLN A 118 6.28 28.14 3.52
C GLN A 118 5.59 29.34 2.86
N GLY A 119 4.27 29.48 3.04
CA GLY A 119 3.50 30.65 2.60
C GLY A 119 3.95 31.93 3.30
N ILE A 120 4.17 31.86 4.62
CA ILE A 120 4.68 32.98 5.43
C ILE A 120 6.09 33.37 4.96
N PHE A 121 7.01 32.41 4.82
CA PHE A 121 8.38 32.67 4.35
C PHE A 121 8.40 33.28 2.95
N ALA A 122 7.54 32.82 2.03
CA ALA A 122 7.42 33.43 0.71
C ALA A 122 6.91 34.88 0.79
N GLY A 123 6.00 35.18 1.74
CA GLY A 123 5.56 36.53 2.04
C GLY A 123 6.69 37.42 2.58
N VAL A 124 7.44 36.91 3.57
CA VAL A 124 8.62 37.59 4.13
C VAL A 124 9.64 37.88 3.04
N ARG A 125 9.95 36.90 2.18
CA ARG A 125 10.88 37.08 1.06
C ARG A 125 10.44 38.19 0.11
N ARG A 126 9.18 38.20 -0.32
CA ARG A 126 8.62 39.28 -1.17
C ARG A 126 8.68 40.64 -0.49
N SER A 127 8.38 40.71 0.82
CA SER A 127 8.48 41.97 1.58
C SER A 127 9.92 42.46 1.69
N SER A 128 10.88 41.55 1.90
CA SER A 128 12.31 41.86 1.96
C SER A 128 12.84 42.34 0.61
N GLU A 129 12.44 41.70 -0.49
CA GLU A 129 12.79 42.12 -1.85
C GLU A 129 12.26 43.54 -2.12
N LYS A 130 11.03 43.84 -1.71
CA LYS A 130 10.45 45.20 -1.81
C LYS A 130 11.23 46.21 -0.98
N ILE A 131 11.55 45.90 0.28
CA ILE A 131 12.35 46.80 1.14
C ILE A 131 13.73 47.03 0.54
N ALA A 132 14.39 46.00 0.03
CA ALA A 132 15.69 46.12 -0.62
C ALA A 132 15.62 47.02 -1.87
N ALA A 133 14.58 46.88 -2.70
CA ALA A 133 14.36 47.74 -3.86
C ALA A 133 14.12 49.20 -3.44
N THR A 134 13.27 49.45 -2.44
CA THR A 134 13.01 50.81 -1.94
C THR A 134 14.26 51.44 -1.32
N LEU A 135 15.06 50.69 -0.57
CA LEU A 135 16.34 51.17 -0.05
C LEU A 135 17.33 51.47 -1.18
N TYR A 136 17.36 50.64 -2.22
CA TYR A 136 18.20 50.88 -3.39
C TYR A 136 17.78 52.15 -4.13
N GLU A 137 16.48 52.36 -4.35
CA GLU A 137 15.94 53.59 -4.95
C GLU A 137 16.26 54.81 -4.09
N PHE A 138 16.08 54.72 -2.77
CA PHE A 138 16.44 55.78 -1.83
C PHE A 138 17.93 56.12 -1.92
N VAL A 139 18.82 55.13 -1.80
CA VAL A 139 20.27 55.35 -1.92
C VAL A 139 20.59 55.96 -3.27
N THR A 140 20.00 55.48 -4.36
CA THR A 140 20.24 56.00 -5.70
C THR A 140 19.77 57.45 -5.84
N GLN A 141 18.57 57.81 -5.34
CA GLN A 141 18.08 59.19 -5.36
C GLN A 141 18.99 60.15 -4.59
N TYR A 142 19.50 59.74 -3.42
CA TYR A 142 20.29 60.60 -2.55
C TYR A 142 21.78 60.64 -2.90
N THR A 143 22.31 59.61 -3.56
CA THR A 143 23.74 59.54 -3.95
C THR A 143 23.98 59.85 -5.43
N ALA A 144 22.94 59.88 -6.27
CA ALA A 144 23.07 60.32 -7.65
C ALA A 144 23.58 61.76 -7.71
N LYS A 145 24.51 62.02 -8.62
CA LYS A 145 25.06 63.37 -8.88
C LYS A 145 23.99 64.40 -9.26
N SER A 146 22.85 63.93 -9.77
CA SER A 146 21.67 64.75 -10.10
C SER A 146 20.59 64.75 -9.02
N GLY A 147 20.86 64.15 -7.85
CA GLY A 147 19.93 64.07 -6.73
C GLY A 147 19.71 65.44 -6.09
N ASP A 148 18.55 65.61 -5.45
CA ASP A 148 18.14 66.93 -4.93
C ASP A 148 19.08 67.46 -3.85
N VAL A 149 19.68 66.58 -3.04
CA VAL A 149 20.69 66.97 -2.03
C VAL A 149 21.97 67.45 -2.68
N VAL A 150 22.47 66.77 -3.72
CA VAL A 150 23.67 67.21 -4.45
C VAL A 150 23.40 68.52 -5.18
N ARG A 151 22.24 68.67 -5.84
CA ARG A 151 21.81 69.94 -6.46
C ARG A 151 21.62 71.07 -5.48
N LEU A 152 21.17 70.77 -4.25
CA LEU A 152 21.06 71.77 -3.18
C LEU A 152 22.44 72.19 -2.70
N LEU A 153 23.36 71.23 -2.51
CA LEU A 153 24.75 71.50 -2.15
C LEU A 153 25.48 72.30 -3.23
N GLU A 154 25.27 71.99 -4.52
CA GLU A 154 25.79 72.74 -5.66
C GLU A 154 25.23 74.16 -5.70
N ARG A 155 23.90 74.36 -5.57
CA ARG A 155 23.29 75.70 -5.47
C ARG A 155 23.80 76.48 -4.26
N CYS A 156 23.93 75.85 -3.10
CA CYS A 156 24.50 76.49 -1.93
C CYS A 156 25.98 76.85 -2.16
N HIS A 157 26.76 76.00 -2.83
CA HIS A 157 28.14 76.28 -3.17
C HIS A 157 28.27 77.44 -4.16
N GLU A 158 27.42 77.51 -5.18
CA GLU A 158 27.33 78.61 -6.14
C GLU A 158 26.94 79.93 -5.45
N GLN A 159 25.89 79.91 -4.63
CA GLN A 159 25.43 81.09 -3.88
C GLN A 159 26.47 81.57 -2.86
N THR A 160 27.21 80.66 -2.24
CA THR A 160 28.29 81.01 -1.31
C THR A 160 29.63 81.27 -2.01
N GLN A 161 29.71 81.08 -3.32
CA GLN A 161 30.94 81.10 -4.13
C GLN A 161 32.07 80.25 -3.53
N GLY A 162 31.71 79.14 -2.86
CA GLY A 162 32.65 78.26 -2.18
C GLY A 162 33.34 78.83 -0.93
N ARG A 163 32.89 80.00 -0.43
CA ARG A 163 33.48 80.62 0.77
C ARG A 163 33.03 79.91 2.04
N ALA A 164 33.97 79.71 2.96
CA ALA A 164 33.66 79.14 4.26
C ALA A 164 32.82 80.14 5.11
N PRO A 165 31.96 79.66 6.02
CA PRO A 165 31.17 80.54 6.89
C PRO A 165 32.00 81.53 7.72
N ASN A 166 33.24 81.16 8.06
CA ASN A 166 34.18 82.03 8.76
C ASN A 166 34.70 83.17 7.87
N GLU A 167 34.84 82.95 6.56
CA GLU A 167 35.24 83.97 5.58
C GLU A 167 34.13 85.00 5.40
N TRP A 168 32.88 84.54 5.29
CA TRP A 168 31.70 85.42 5.31
C TRP A 168 31.64 86.26 6.58
N ARG A 169 31.79 85.63 7.75
CA ARG A 169 31.79 86.35 9.04
C ARG A 169 32.92 87.37 9.12
N THR A 170 34.09 87.04 8.58
CA THR A 170 35.25 87.94 8.57
C THR A 170 35.02 89.12 7.63
N ALA A 171 34.50 88.90 6.42
CA ALA A 171 34.13 89.96 5.48
C ALA A 171 33.06 90.89 6.06
N THR A 172 32.01 90.35 6.67
CA THR A 172 30.97 91.16 7.33
C THR A 172 31.49 91.96 8.52
N ASN A 173 32.41 91.40 9.32
CA ASN A 173 33.02 92.13 10.43
C ASN A 173 33.98 93.23 9.97
N ASP A 174 34.73 93.01 8.89
CA ASP A 174 35.56 94.04 8.26
C ASP A 174 34.69 95.18 7.69
N LEU A 175 33.58 94.82 7.02
CA LEU A 175 32.54 95.76 6.58
C LEU A 175 32.02 96.63 7.73
N ARG A 176 31.58 96.00 8.81
CA ARG A 176 31.04 96.71 9.98
C ARG A 176 32.08 97.61 10.65
N ARG A 177 33.33 97.15 10.77
CA ARG A 177 34.41 97.96 11.33
C ARG A 177 34.67 99.20 10.49
N ARG A 178 34.74 99.06 9.17
CA ARG A 178 34.99 100.18 8.25
C ARG A 178 33.79 101.13 8.14
N GLN A 179 32.57 100.61 8.17
CA GLN A 179 31.35 101.43 8.29
C GLN A 179 31.40 102.29 9.55
N SER A 180 31.76 101.73 10.70
CA SER A 180 31.93 102.50 11.94
C SER A 180 32.99 103.60 11.80
N VAL A 181 34.07 103.35 11.06
CA VAL A 181 35.11 104.37 10.79
C VAL A 181 34.57 105.46 9.85
N LEU A 182 33.78 105.10 8.82
CA LEU A 182 33.11 106.09 7.97
C LEU A 182 32.12 106.94 8.76
N ASP A 183 31.27 106.33 9.58
CA ASP A 183 30.29 107.04 10.40
C ASP A 183 30.96 108.02 11.37
N GLU A 184 32.10 107.63 11.95
CA GLU A 184 32.90 108.51 12.81
C GLU A 184 33.48 109.71 12.04
N ARG A 185 33.99 109.46 10.82
CA ARG A 185 34.54 110.52 9.96
C ARG A 185 33.45 111.42 9.39
N ILE A 186 32.28 110.89 9.02
CA ILE A 186 31.10 111.66 8.60
C ILE A 186 30.66 112.57 9.74
N LYS A 187 30.51 112.06 10.97
CA LYS A 187 30.21 112.89 12.16
C LYS A 187 31.26 113.98 12.39
N HIS A 188 32.54 113.69 12.13
CA HIS A 188 33.60 114.69 12.24
C HIS A 188 33.47 115.79 11.17
N ILE A 189 33.16 115.42 9.92
CA ILE A 189 32.91 116.35 8.82
C ILE A 189 31.67 117.21 9.12
N GLU A 190 30.57 116.61 9.55
CA GLU A 190 29.34 117.33 9.95
C GLU A 190 29.59 118.31 11.09
N LYS A 191 30.45 117.94 12.05
CA LYS A 191 30.74 118.78 13.22
C LYS A 191 31.74 119.90 12.92
N GLN A 192 32.81 119.62 12.20
CA GLN A 192 33.91 120.57 11.95
C GLN A 192 33.82 121.28 10.60
N HIS A 193 32.94 120.84 9.71
CA HIS A 193 32.77 121.37 8.34
C HIS A 193 34.06 121.37 7.52
N VAL A 194 35.00 120.47 7.86
CA VAL A 194 36.29 120.30 7.19
C VAL A 194 36.54 118.81 6.98
N ILE A 195 37.02 118.43 5.79
CA ILE A 195 37.39 117.04 5.47
C ILE A 195 38.68 116.70 6.22
N PRO A 196 38.70 115.65 7.06
CA PRO A 196 39.90 115.23 7.77
C PRO A 196 41.05 114.90 6.81
N VAL A 197 42.25 115.39 7.11
CA VAL A 197 43.47 115.07 6.35
C VAL A 197 43.68 113.54 6.35
N GLY A 198 43.80 112.96 5.16
CA GLY A 198 43.95 111.51 4.96
C GLY A 198 42.63 110.71 4.80
N PHE A 199 41.46 111.36 4.84
CA PHE A 199 40.18 110.70 4.54
C PHE A 199 40.10 110.24 3.08
N GLU A 200 40.61 111.05 2.16
CA GLU A 200 40.68 110.73 0.74
C GLU A 200 41.64 109.55 0.47
N ASP A 201 42.82 109.55 1.10
CA ASP A 201 43.79 108.45 1.00
C ASP A 201 43.24 107.13 1.55
N MET A 202 42.49 107.18 2.66
CA MET A 202 41.82 106.02 3.25
C MET A 202 40.76 105.43 2.30
N LEU A 203 39.92 106.28 1.71
CA LEU A 203 38.90 105.84 0.74
C LEU A 203 39.53 105.25 -0.52
N LEU A 204 40.63 105.83 -1.00
CA LEU A 204 41.42 105.32 -2.13
C LEU A 204 42.11 103.99 -1.81
N GLU A 205 42.61 103.80 -0.59
CA GLU A 205 43.18 102.52 -0.15
C GLU A 205 42.12 101.44 -0.11
N TRP A 206 40.92 101.77 0.38
CA TRP A 206 39.79 100.83 0.43
C TRP A 206 39.23 100.50 -0.95
N SER A 207 39.25 101.45 -1.89
CA SER A 207 38.81 101.21 -3.27
C SER A 207 39.80 100.38 -4.10
N ARG A 208 41.09 100.41 -3.75
CA ARG A 208 42.15 99.62 -4.40
C ARG A 208 42.35 98.22 -3.79
N GLY A 209 41.76 97.95 -2.62
CA GLY A 209 41.93 96.70 -1.89
C GLY A 209 41.06 95.53 -2.35
N VAL A 210 41.05 94.45 -1.55
CA VAL A 210 40.35 93.17 -1.76
C VAL A 210 38.85 93.31 -2.09
N TRP A 211 38.25 94.45 -1.76
CA TRP A 211 36.84 94.72 -1.96
C TRP A 211 36.43 94.99 -3.40
N ARG A 212 37.37 95.37 -4.28
CA ARG A 212 37.11 95.43 -5.73
C ARG A 212 36.85 94.04 -6.31
N GLN A 213 37.30 92.99 -5.63
CA GLN A 213 37.06 91.59 -6.00
C GLN A 213 35.75 91.05 -5.40
N GLN A 214 35.08 91.81 -4.53
CA GLN A 214 33.81 91.43 -3.91
C GLN A 214 32.64 92.15 -4.62
N PRO A 215 31.74 91.41 -5.31
CA PRO A 215 30.67 92.01 -6.09
C PRO A 215 29.68 92.79 -5.22
N GLU A 216 29.51 92.41 -3.95
CA GLU A 216 28.61 93.08 -3.01
C GLU A 216 29.09 94.49 -2.65
N CYS A 217 30.41 94.72 -2.71
CA CYS A 217 31.05 95.97 -2.34
C CYS A 217 31.30 96.90 -3.54
N ALA A 218 31.20 96.37 -4.76
CA ALA A 218 31.50 97.09 -5.98
C ALA A 218 30.63 98.35 -6.16
N THR A 219 29.34 98.26 -5.85
CA THR A 219 28.38 99.38 -5.97
C THR A 219 28.67 100.49 -4.95
N ALA A 220 28.95 100.13 -3.70
CA ALA A 220 29.26 101.09 -2.63
C ALA A 220 30.62 101.78 -2.86
N LEU A 221 31.63 101.03 -3.32
CA LEU A 221 32.92 101.58 -3.73
C LEU A 221 32.79 102.50 -4.94
N HIS A 222 31.97 102.12 -5.92
CA HIS A 222 31.69 102.97 -7.07
C HIS A 222 31.04 104.30 -6.65
N LEU A 223 30.08 104.27 -5.72
CA LEU A 223 29.47 105.47 -5.15
C LEU A 223 30.47 106.33 -4.37
N CYS A 224 31.37 105.71 -3.58
CA CYS A 224 32.43 106.45 -2.88
C CYS A 224 33.41 107.12 -3.86
N GLU A 225 33.78 106.43 -4.94
CA GLU A 225 34.62 106.99 -6.01
C GLU A 225 33.91 108.12 -6.77
N GLN A 226 32.58 108.01 -6.97
CA GLN A 226 31.78 109.09 -7.55
C GLN A 226 31.70 110.30 -6.61
N LEU A 227 31.50 110.09 -5.31
CA LEU A 227 31.46 111.14 -4.29
C LEU A 227 32.80 111.90 -4.17
N LEU A 228 33.93 111.20 -4.24
CA LEU A 228 35.26 111.81 -4.29
C LEU A 228 35.49 112.66 -5.53
N ARG A 229 34.82 112.33 -6.65
CA ARG A 229 34.86 113.11 -7.90
C ARG A 229 33.83 114.24 -7.93
N HIS A 230 32.97 114.37 -6.92
CA HIS A 230 31.89 115.34 -6.90
C HIS A 230 32.32 116.63 -6.18
N ASP A 231 32.44 117.73 -6.93
CA ASP A 231 32.65 119.08 -6.36
C ASP A 231 31.37 119.56 -5.65
N ALA A 232 31.30 119.32 -4.34
CA ALA A 232 30.19 119.73 -3.49
C ALA A 232 29.91 121.25 -3.55
N SER A 233 30.89 122.10 -3.90
CA SER A 233 30.69 123.55 -4.04
C SER A 233 29.90 123.93 -5.30
N GLY A 234 29.94 123.09 -6.34
CA GLY A 234 29.15 123.24 -7.56
C GLY A 234 27.69 122.83 -7.38
N ALA A 235 27.44 121.75 -6.62
CA ALA A 235 26.09 121.21 -6.41
C ALA A 235 25.25 122.03 -5.41
N VAL A 236 25.86 122.59 -4.35
CA VAL A 236 25.17 123.44 -3.36
C VAL A 236 24.68 124.76 -3.98
N ARG A 237 25.36 125.24 -5.03
CA ARG A 237 24.94 126.45 -5.77
C ARG A 237 23.72 126.21 -6.66
N ALA A 238 23.42 124.95 -7.01
CA ALA A 238 22.28 124.55 -7.84
C ALA A 238 21.03 124.16 -7.03
N LEU A 239 21.13 123.99 -5.71
CA LEU A 239 20.06 123.49 -4.83
C LEU A 239 19.43 124.54 -3.91
N LEU A 240 19.83 125.81 -3.99
CA LEU A 240 19.20 126.88 -3.22
C LEU A 240 18.00 127.50 -3.96
N ILE A 241 16.82 126.85 -3.86
CA ILE A 241 15.51 127.42 -3.44
C ILE A 241 14.64 126.26 -2.88
N PRO A 242 14.05 126.36 -1.65
CA PRO A 242 13.10 125.38 -1.09
C PRO A 242 11.65 125.99 -0.96
N PRO A 243 10.61 125.32 -0.38
CA PRO A 243 9.37 124.85 -1.04
C PRO A 243 8.06 125.55 -0.52
N PRO A 244 6.84 125.02 -0.79
CA PRO A 244 6.23 124.16 0.23
C PRO A 244 5.40 122.95 -0.28
N VAL A 245 5.18 122.06 0.68
CA VAL A 245 4.52 120.75 0.70
C VAL A 245 3.00 120.89 0.86
N TYR A 246 2.22 120.01 0.22
CA TYR A 246 0.92 119.56 0.74
C TYR A 246 0.89 118.03 0.74
N GLY A 247 0.47 117.45 1.86
CA GLY A 247 0.34 116.00 2.05
C GLY A 247 -1.10 115.52 1.83
N VAL A 248 -1.26 114.36 1.19
CA VAL A 248 -2.49 113.56 1.14
C VAL A 248 -2.08 112.07 1.19
N THR A 249 -2.87 111.24 1.87
CA THR A 249 -2.46 109.92 2.39
C THR A 249 -3.16 108.70 1.74
N ASN A 250 -3.63 108.79 0.49
CA ASN A 250 -4.29 107.65 -0.19
C ASN A 250 -3.77 107.45 -1.63
N VAL A 251 -3.14 106.30 -1.87
CA VAL A 251 -2.41 105.95 -3.12
C VAL A 251 -3.34 105.78 -4.34
N GLU A 252 -4.63 105.48 -4.14
CA GLU A 252 -5.59 105.33 -5.26
C GLU A 252 -6.19 106.66 -5.74
N GLU A 253 -6.16 107.71 -4.91
CA GLU A 253 -6.53 109.09 -5.32
C GLU A 253 -5.31 109.87 -5.84
N GLU A 254 -4.07 109.42 -5.60
CA GLU A 254 -2.82 110.08 -6.03
C GLU A 254 -2.60 110.06 -7.56
N GLU A 255 -3.00 108.99 -8.26
CA GLU A 255 -2.75 108.85 -9.71
C GLU A 255 -3.57 109.83 -10.56
N GLU A 256 -4.85 110.03 -10.21
CA GLU A 256 -5.74 110.94 -10.94
C GLU A 256 -5.42 112.41 -10.59
N VAL A 257 -5.00 112.66 -9.33
CA VAL A 257 -4.58 113.98 -8.86
C VAL A 257 -3.26 114.42 -9.48
N CYS A 258 -2.30 113.52 -9.73
CA CYS A 258 -1.02 113.87 -10.36
C CYS A 258 -1.16 114.30 -11.84
N GLU A 259 -2.00 113.62 -12.62
CA GLU A 259 -2.24 113.99 -14.03
C GLU A 259 -2.99 115.31 -14.15
N VAL A 260 -4.03 115.49 -13.33
CA VAL A 260 -4.81 116.74 -13.26
C VAL A 260 -3.95 117.89 -12.73
N TYR A 261 -3.07 117.64 -11.76
CA TYR A 261 -2.15 118.64 -11.23
C TYR A 261 -1.07 119.04 -12.24
N ALA A 262 -0.47 118.08 -12.93
CA ALA A 262 0.52 118.34 -13.96
C ALA A 262 -0.10 119.09 -15.17
N SER A 263 -1.33 118.75 -15.57
CA SER A 263 -2.04 119.50 -16.61
C SER A 263 -2.38 120.92 -16.16
N ALA A 264 -2.89 121.10 -14.93
CA ALA A 264 -3.17 122.41 -14.38
C ALA A 264 -1.90 123.29 -14.29
N CYS A 265 -0.76 122.72 -13.91
CA CYS A 265 0.52 123.44 -13.93
C CYS A 265 0.96 123.85 -15.33
N MET A 266 0.67 123.05 -16.37
CA MET A 266 0.95 123.42 -17.76
C MET A 266 -0.02 124.49 -18.27
N ASP A 267 -1.30 124.41 -17.92
CA ASP A 267 -2.31 125.42 -18.27
C ASP A 267 -2.02 126.77 -17.60
N GLU A 268 -1.54 126.77 -16.35
CA GLU A 268 -1.09 127.98 -15.63
C GLU A 268 0.18 128.58 -16.26
N LEU A 269 1.12 127.74 -16.69
CA LEU A 269 2.32 128.17 -17.43
C LEU A 269 1.91 128.86 -18.75
N ASP A 270 0.96 128.27 -19.48
CA ASP A 270 0.46 128.80 -20.76
C ASP A 270 -0.30 130.12 -20.57
N ALA A 271 -1.06 130.25 -19.48
CA ALA A 271 -1.71 131.51 -19.13
C ALA A 271 -0.68 132.62 -18.82
N CYS A 272 0.40 132.31 -18.09
CA CYS A 272 1.47 133.25 -17.81
C CYS A 272 2.22 133.69 -19.08
N VAL A 273 2.46 132.76 -20.01
CA VAL A 273 3.08 133.05 -21.30
C VAL A 273 2.18 133.98 -22.13
N SER A 274 0.88 133.66 -22.23
CA SER A 274 -0.06 134.51 -22.98
C SER A 274 -0.16 135.93 -22.41
N LEU A 275 -0.13 136.06 -21.08
CA LEU A 275 -0.11 137.36 -20.41
C LEU A 275 1.19 138.10 -20.74
N GLY A 276 2.34 137.43 -20.71
CA GLY A 276 3.61 138.02 -21.11
C GLY A 276 3.62 138.47 -22.57
N GLU A 277 3.17 137.64 -23.51
CA GLU A 277 3.07 137.97 -24.94
C GLU A 277 2.13 139.15 -25.21
N THR A 278 1.01 139.25 -24.49
CA THR A 278 0.12 140.43 -24.61
C THR A 278 0.79 141.72 -24.13
N ILE A 279 1.55 141.68 -23.03
CA ILE A 279 2.31 142.83 -22.53
C ILE A 279 3.43 143.20 -23.49
N GLU A 280 4.14 142.22 -24.06
CA GLU A 280 5.15 142.46 -25.11
C GLU A 280 4.53 143.14 -26.34
N GLY A 281 3.41 142.62 -26.84
CA GLY A 281 2.69 143.18 -27.98
C GLY A 281 2.07 144.55 -27.72
N GLU A 282 1.65 144.86 -26.49
CA GLU A 282 1.26 146.22 -26.09
C GLU A 282 2.47 147.16 -26.00
N GLY A 283 3.61 146.68 -25.51
CA GLY A 283 4.87 147.41 -25.51
C GLY A 283 5.37 147.77 -26.92
N GLU A 284 5.33 146.80 -27.84
CA GLU A 284 5.71 146.99 -29.25
C GLU A 284 4.83 148.05 -29.94
N LYS A 285 3.52 148.07 -29.65
CA LYS A 285 2.59 149.10 -30.19
C LYS A 285 2.93 150.52 -29.73
N VAL A 286 3.62 150.67 -28.60
CA VAL A 286 4.09 151.95 -28.05
C VAL A 286 5.56 152.23 -28.45
N GLY A 287 6.18 151.35 -29.25
CA GLY A 287 7.53 151.49 -29.77
C GLY A 287 8.64 150.98 -28.84
N LEU A 288 8.29 150.20 -27.82
CA LEU A 288 9.23 149.56 -26.89
C LEU A 288 9.46 148.11 -27.31
N CYS A 289 10.70 147.73 -27.61
CA CYS A 289 11.07 146.33 -27.77
C CYS A 289 11.42 145.75 -26.39
N CYS A 290 10.47 145.08 -25.75
CA CYS A 290 10.68 144.36 -24.50
C CYS A 290 10.46 142.86 -24.75
N ALA A 291 11.45 142.02 -24.46
CA ALA A 291 11.28 140.57 -24.33
C ALA A 291 11.13 140.25 -22.84
N ILE A 292 9.90 139.99 -22.43
CA ILE A 292 9.46 139.74 -21.06
C ILE A 292 9.30 138.25 -20.81
N VAL A 293 8.93 137.46 -21.83
CA VAL A 293 8.74 136.01 -21.71
C VAL A 293 10.05 135.28 -21.93
N PRO A 294 10.56 134.52 -20.94
CA PRO A 294 11.77 133.71 -21.10
C PRO A 294 11.42 132.38 -21.79
N HIS A 295 11.21 132.42 -23.12
CA HIS A 295 10.74 131.25 -23.89
C HIS A 295 11.57 129.98 -23.66
N GLU A 296 12.90 130.06 -23.58
CA GLU A 296 13.75 128.88 -23.32
C GLU A 296 13.46 128.21 -21.96
N GLN A 297 13.17 129.00 -20.94
CA GLN A 297 12.92 128.50 -19.59
C GLN A 297 11.50 127.93 -19.45
N VAL A 298 10.54 128.55 -20.14
CA VAL A 298 9.16 128.06 -20.27
C VAL A 298 9.14 126.72 -21.03
N ASP A 299 9.82 126.63 -22.17
CA ASP A 299 9.89 125.41 -22.97
C ASP A 299 10.56 124.26 -22.22
N MET A 300 11.62 124.56 -21.46
CA MET A 300 12.26 123.58 -20.58
C MET A 300 11.29 123.08 -19.49
N MET A 301 10.54 123.97 -18.83
CA MET A 301 9.57 123.59 -17.79
C MET A 301 8.42 122.78 -18.38
N ARG A 302 7.91 123.17 -19.56
CA ARG A 302 6.89 122.43 -20.30
C ARG A 302 7.39 121.05 -20.70
N SER A 303 8.63 120.93 -21.19
CA SER A 303 9.25 119.63 -21.52
C SER A 303 9.38 118.71 -20.30
N ARG A 304 9.71 119.28 -19.12
CA ARG A 304 9.77 118.53 -17.86
C ARG A 304 8.40 118.02 -17.44
N TRP A 305 7.38 118.87 -17.44
CA TRP A 305 6.01 118.45 -17.11
C TRP A 305 5.46 117.43 -18.10
N PHE A 306 5.72 117.60 -19.39
CA PHE A 306 5.38 116.60 -20.42
C PHE A 306 6.06 115.25 -20.17
N THR A 307 7.32 115.27 -19.75
CA THR A 307 8.07 114.05 -19.41
C THR A 307 7.46 113.33 -18.20
N VAL A 308 7.06 114.08 -17.16
CA VAL A 308 6.40 113.53 -15.97
C VAL A 308 5.09 112.84 -16.35
N CYS A 309 4.22 113.50 -17.11
CA CYS A 309 2.96 112.91 -17.60
C CYS A 309 3.22 111.63 -18.41
N ARG A 310 4.20 111.67 -19.32
CA ARG A 310 4.55 110.50 -20.13
C ARG A 310 5.04 109.33 -19.29
N THR A 311 5.91 109.57 -18.30
CA THR A 311 6.40 108.52 -17.42
C THR A 311 5.31 107.91 -16.54
N HIS A 312 4.33 108.72 -16.14
CA HIS A 312 3.18 108.26 -15.37
C HIS A 312 2.30 107.30 -16.17
N VAL A 313 1.97 107.64 -17.42
CA VAL A 313 1.22 106.75 -18.33
C VAL A 313 1.94 105.42 -18.52
N SER A 314 3.26 105.43 -18.77
CA SER A 314 4.04 104.20 -18.92
C SER A 314 4.07 103.36 -17.64
N LEU A 315 4.07 103.98 -16.45
CA LEU A 315 4.00 103.26 -15.19
C LEU A 315 2.64 102.58 -15.00
N ARG A 316 1.54 103.27 -15.34
CA ARG A 316 0.18 102.70 -15.30
C ARG A 316 0.03 101.51 -16.25
N GLU A 317 0.55 101.62 -17.48
CA GLU A 317 0.55 100.51 -18.43
C GLU A 317 1.34 99.30 -17.90
N ALA A 318 2.51 99.54 -17.29
CA ALA A 318 3.31 98.48 -16.68
C ALA A 318 2.62 97.84 -15.46
N ALA A 319 1.96 98.63 -14.61
CA ALA A 319 1.18 98.14 -13.48
C ALA A 319 -0.03 97.31 -13.93
N ALA A 320 -0.75 97.76 -14.96
CA ALA A 320 -1.86 97.01 -15.56
C ALA A 320 -1.37 95.68 -16.18
N ALA A 321 -0.25 95.69 -16.90
CA ALA A 321 0.37 94.49 -17.44
C ALA A 321 0.80 93.52 -16.32
N SER A 322 1.35 94.03 -15.22
CA SER A 322 1.71 93.23 -14.04
C SER A 322 0.49 92.60 -13.37
N ARG A 323 -0.61 93.34 -13.23
CA ARG A 323 -1.87 92.80 -12.67
C ARG A 323 -2.44 91.69 -13.54
N ASN A 324 -2.45 91.87 -14.86
CA ASN A 324 -2.91 90.85 -15.82
C ASN A 324 -2.03 89.60 -15.77
N LEU A 325 -0.71 89.76 -15.66
CA LEU A 325 0.21 88.63 -15.53
C LEU A 325 -0.02 87.87 -14.22
N SER A 326 -0.23 88.58 -13.10
CA SER A 326 -0.55 87.95 -11.81
C SER A 326 -1.82 87.11 -11.89
N ALA A 327 -2.90 87.65 -12.47
CA ALA A 327 -4.15 86.93 -12.66
C ALA A 327 -3.98 85.66 -13.53
N SER A 328 -3.18 85.76 -14.61
CA SER A 328 -2.88 84.61 -15.47
C SER A 328 -2.06 83.53 -14.74
N LEU A 329 -1.11 83.92 -13.90
CA LEU A 329 -0.32 82.97 -13.10
C LEU A 329 -1.18 82.27 -12.04
N GLU A 330 -2.13 82.97 -11.43
CA GLU A 330 -3.09 82.38 -10.49
C GLU A 330 -3.97 81.33 -11.17
N GLU A 331 -4.47 81.60 -12.38
CA GLU A 331 -5.24 80.63 -13.18
C GLU A 331 -4.40 79.39 -13.54
N GLN A 332 -3.14 79.59 -13.95
CA GLN A 332 -2.24 78.46 -14.23
C GLN A 332 -1.94 77.62 -12.98
N LEU A 333 -1.78 78.26 -11.82
CA LEU A 333 -1.54 77.56 -10.56
C LEU A 333 -2.75 76.71 -10.15
N ALA A 334 -3.97 77.24 -10.32
CA ALA A 334 -5.20 76.49 -10.10
C ALA A 334 -5.32 75.28 -11.05
N LEU A 335 -4.96 75.45 -12.33
CA LEU A 335 -4.94 74.34 -13.30
C LEU A 335 -3.95 73.24 -12.89
N VAL A 336 -2.75 73.62 -12.44
CA VAL A 336 -1.72 72.67 -11.98
C VAL A 336 -2.21 71.90 -10.75
N GLN A 337 -2.88 72.56 -9.81
CA GLN A 337 -3.47 71.88 -8.65
C GLN A 337 -4.52 70.85 -9.08
N LEU A 338 -5.42 71.20 -9.99
CA LEU A 338 -6.46 70.29 -10.49
C LEU A 338 -5.86 69.10 -11.26
N LEU A 339 -4.81 69.33 -12.05
CA LEU A 339 -4.07 68.25 -12.71
C LEU A 339 -3.37 67.34 -11.70
N SER A 340 -2.78 67.90 -10.64
CA SER A 340 -2.13 67.13 -9.57
C SER A 340 -3.13 66.24 -8.84
N GLU A 341 -4.32 66.76 -8.49
CA GLU A 341 -5.39 65.95 -7.87
C GLU A 341 -5.83 64.82 -8.80
N ARG A 342 -6.00 65.11 -10.09
CA ARG A 342 -6.38 64.10 -11.09
C ARG A 342 -5.33 63.00 -11.25
N VAL A 343 -4.04 63.35 -11.22
CA VAL A 343 -2.95 62.36 -11.22
C VAL A 343 -3.03 61.48 -9.99
N GLY A 344 -3.22 62.05 -8.79
CA GLY A 344 -3.38 61.26 -7.56
C GLY A 344 -4.56 60.28 -7.60
N VAL A 345 -5.70 60.69 -8.18
CA VAL A 345 -6.86 59.79 -8.38
C VAL A 345 -6.55 58.68 -9.39
N LEU A 346 -5.83 58.98 -10.48
CA LEU A 346 -5.44 57.99 -11.47
C LEU A 346 -4.43 56.99 -10.88
N ASP A 347 -3.45 57.44 -10.11
CA ASP A 347 -2.48 56.57 -9.43
C ASP A 347 -3.18 55.62 -8.45
N ALA A 348 -4.14 56.13 -7.66
CA ALA A 348 -4.95 55.28 -6.78
C ALA A 348 -5.72 54.19 -7.57
N ARG A 349 -6.34 54.56 -8.70
CA ARG A 349 -7.03 53.59 -9.57
C ARG A 349 -6.09 52.55 -10.18
N ILE A 350 -4.87 52.93 -10.53
CA ILE A 350 -3.85 52.00 -11.04
C ILE A 350 -3.46 51.00 -9.95
N VAL A 351 -3.25 51.47 -8.71
CA VAL A 351 -2.95 50.60 -7.57
C VAL A 351 -4.10 49.63 -7.31
N ASP A 352 -5.35 50.11 -7.27
CA ASP A 352 -6.53 49.27 -7.08
C ASP A 352 -6.64 48.21 -8.19
N ALA A 353 -6.48 48.61 -9.45
CA ALA A 353 -6.48 47.68 -10.59
C ALA A 353 -5.35 46.63 -10.48
N HIS A 354 -4.16 47.02 -10.04
CA HIS A 354 -3.04 46.11 -9.83
C HIS A 354 -3.33 45.10 -8.72
N THR A 355 -3.93 45.55 -7.61
CA THR A 355 -4.33 44.64 -6.52
C THR A 355 -5.41 43.66 -6.95
N ASN A 356 -6.39 44.10 -7.74
CA ASN A 356 -7.42 43.22 -8.30
C ASN A 356 -6.83 42.17 -9.25
N LEU A 357 -5.94 42.57 -10.17
CA LEU A 357 -5.24 41.64 -11.05
C LEU A 357 -4.39 40.63 -10.27
N GLN A 358 -3.75 41.05 -9.18
CA GLN A 358 -2.99 40.15 -8.32
C GLN A 358 -3.91 39.14 -7.60
N GLN A 359 -5.10 39.56 -7.16
CA GLN A 359 -6.09 38.67 -6.57
C GLN A 359 -6.63 37.66 -7.60
N GLU A 360 -6.95 38.11 -8.81
CA GLU A 360 -7.35 37.22 -9.91
C GLU A 360 -6.25 36.21 -10.27
N SER A 361 -5.00 36.65 -10.34
CA SER A 361 -3.85 35.77 -10.57
C SER A 361 -3.72 34.68 -9.49
N ILE A 362 -3.91 35.04 -8.20
CA ILE A 362 -3.92 34.07 -7.10
C ILE A 362 -5.11 33.12 -7.21
N ALA A 363 -6.29 33.61 -7.61
CA ALA A 363 -7.47 32.79 -7.79
C ALA A 363 -7.27 31.75 -8.90
N VAL A 364 -6.75 32.17 -10.07
CA VAL A 364 -6.41 31.27 -11.18
C VAL A 364 -5.36 30.25 -10.75
N GLN A 365 -4.33 30.65 -9.99
CA GLN A 365 -3.31 29.72 -9.51
C GLN A 365 -3.85 28.68 -8.51
N ARG A 366 -4.82 29.06 -7.67
CA ARG A 366 -5.53 28.10 -6.80
C ARG A 366 -6.38 27.14 -7.63
N GLU A 367 -7.08 27.65 -8.63
CA GLU A 367 -7.89 26.84 -9.53
C GLU A 367 -7.04 25.83 -10.30
N THR A 368 -5.90 26.23 -10.88
CA THR A 368 -4.99 25.30 -11.57
C THR A 368 -4.47 24.23 -10.63
N SER A 369 -4.06 24.58 -9.40
CA SER A 369 -3.59 23.60 -8.41
C SER A 369 -4.68 22.60 -8.01
N MET A 370 -5.94 23.04 -7.97
CA MET A 370 -7.10 22.17 -7.72
C MET A 370 -7.31 21.20 -8.89
N HIS A 371 -7.24 21.69 -10.12
CA HIS A 371 -7.37 20.86 -11.33
C HIS A 371 -6.26 19.82 -11.43
N GLU A 372 -5.01 20.18 -11.13
CA GLU A 372 -3.88 19.24 -11.07
C GLU A 372 -4.08 18.17 -9.98
N SER A 373 -4.57 18.58 -8.81
CA SER A 373 -4.87 17.66 -7.70
C SER A 373 -5.99 16.68 -8.07
N LEU A 374 -7.05 17.18 -8.73
CA LEU A 374 -8.12 16.33 -9.26
C LEU A 374 -7.57 15.37 -10.30
N LEU A 375 -6.83 15.85 -11.30
CA LEU A 375 -6.27 15.00 -12.35
C LEU A 375 -5.37 13.90 -11.77
N SER A 376 -4.54 14.22 -10.77
CA SER A 376 -3.75 13.23 -10.03
C SER A 376 -4.63 12.19 -9.30
N ALA A 377 -5.70 12.62 -8.64
CA ALA A 377 -6.63 11.72 -7.96
C ALA A 377 -7.35 10.78 -8.94
N TRP A 378 -7.78 11.30 -10.09
CA TRP A 378 -8.38 10.51 -11.18
C TRP A 378 -7.39 9.52 -11.80
N GLN A 379 -6.13 9.93 -11.96
CA GLN A 379 -5.10 9.02 -12.46
C GLN A 379 -4.81 7.89 -11.46
N LYS A 380 -4.76 8.20 -10.16
CA LYS A 380 -4.61 7.19 -9.11
C LYS A 380 -5.80 6.24 -9.06
N SER A 381 -7.03 6.74 -9.15
CA SER A 381 -8.22 5.88 -9.15
C SER A 381 -8.28 4.98 -10.39
N LEU A 382 -7.93 5.51 -11.58
CA LEU A 382 -7.80 4.72 -12.80
C LEU A 382 -6.74 3.61 -12.64
N GLN A 383 -5.59 3.93 -12.05
CA GLN A 383 -4.53 2.95 -11.84
C GLN A 383 -4.95 1.86 -10.85
N THR A 384 -5.63 2.22 -9.75
CA THR A 384 -6.21 1.24 -8.82
C THR A 384 -7.24 0.35 -9.51
N ALA A 385 -8.11 0.91 -10.36
CA ALA A 385 -9.10 0.14 -11.11
C ALA A 385 -8.44 -0.83 -12.11
N LEU A 386 -7.37 -0.40 -12.80
CA LEU A 386 -6.58 -1.27 -13.68
C LEU A 386 -5.93 -2.42 -12.92
N VAL A 387 -5.34 -2.16 -11.76
CA VAL A 387 -4.76 -3.20 -10.90
C VAL A 387 -5.85 -4.17 -10.43
N HIS A 388 -7.01 -3.67 -10.00
CA HIS A 388 -8.13 -4.53 -9.60
C HIS A 388 -8.59 -5.43 -10.76
N MET A 389 -8.72 -4.90 -11.98
CA MET A 389 -9.06 -5.72 -13.15
C MET A 389 -8.00 -6.79 -13.46
N GLN A 390 -6.71 -6.49 -13.26
CA GLN A 390 -5.63 -7.48 -13.42
C GLN A 390 -5.69 -8.56 -12.34
N CYS A 391 -5.94 -8.18 -11.08
CA CYS A 391 -6.15 -9.12 -9.98
C CYS A 391 -7.37 -10.01 -10.23
N GLU A 392 -8.46 -9.45 -10.73
CA GLU A 392 -9.66 -10.22 -11.07
C GLU A 392 -9.40 -11.19 -12.23
N ALA A 393 -8.68 -10.76 -13.28
CA ALA A 393 -8.32 -11.62 -14.40
C ALA A 393 -7.40 -12.77 -13.97
N THR A 394 -6.39 -12.49 -13.12
CA THR A 394 -5.51 -13.53 -12.57
C THR A 394 -6.27 -14.50 -11.66
N TYR A 395 -7.17 -13.99 -10.81
CA TYR A 395 -8.04 -14.84 -9.99
C TYR A 395 -8.93 -15.74 -10.85
N ARG A 396 -9.60 -15.19 -11.88
CA ARG A 396 -10.41 -15.99 -12.82
C ARG A 396 -9.58 -17.07 -13.50
N SER A 397 -8.38 -16.75 -13.98
CA SER A 397 -7.49 -17.76 -14.58
C SER A 397 -7.09 -18.86 -13.58
N SER A 398 -6.85 -18.49 -12.31
CA SER A 398 -6.53 -19.46 -11.27
C SER A 398 -7.73 -20.38 -10.98
N VAL A 399 -8.95 -19.83 -10.93
CA VAL A 399 -10.17 -20.62 -10.75
C VAL A 399 -10.36 -21.57 -11.93
N GLU A 400 -10.24 -21.09 -13.17
CA GLU A 400 -10.35 -21.93 -14.37
C GLU A 400 -9.32 -23.07 -14.38
N THR A 401 -8.07 -22.82 -13.96
CA THR A 401 -7.06 -23.88 -13.84
C THR A 401 -7.40 -24.89 -12.75
N LYS A 402 -7.95 -24.43 -11.61
CA LYS A 402 -8.37 -25.30 -10.52
C LYS A 402 -9.58 -26.14 -10.89
N ASP A 403 -10.56 -25.56 -11.57
CA ASP A 403 -11.72 -26.29 -12.10
C ASP A 403 -11.27 -27.37 -13.10
N GLY A 404 -10.28 -27.05 -13.95
CA GLY A 404 -9.68 -28.04 -14.86
C GLY A 404 -8.95 -29.18 -14.12
N GLU A 405 -8.22 -28.87 -13.04
CA GLU A 405 -7.59 -29.88 -12.18
C GLU A 405 -8.62 -30.76 -11.48
N VAL A 406 -9.70 -30.18 -10.95
CA VAL A 406 -10.80 -30.90 -10.29
C VAL A 406 -11.48 -31.82 -11.29
N ALA A 407 -11.84 -31.33 -12.48
CA ALA A 407 -12.44 -32.18 -13.53
C ALA A 407 -11.52 -33.34 -13.93
N ARG A 408 -10.20 -33.11 -14.00
CA ARG A 408 -9.22 -34.18 -14.26
C ARG A 408 -9.21 -35.21 -13.12
N GLN A 409 -9.22 -34.77 -11.87
CA GLN A 409 -9.25 -35.65 -10.70
C GLN A 409 -10.57 -36.44 -10.61
N GLU A 410 -11.70 -35.84 -10.96
CA GLU A 410 -13.00 -36.52 -11.03
C GLU A 410 -13.00 -37.64 -12.08
N VAL A 411 -12.43 -37.38 -13.27
CA VAL A 411 -12.28 -38.39 -14.32
C VAL A 411 -11.34 -39.52 -13.89
N GLU A 412 -10.22 -39.19 -13.24
CA GLU A 412 -9.27 -40.17 -12.72
C GLU A 412 -9.89 -41.05 -11.62
N LEU A 413 -10.65 -40.45 -10.71
CA LEU A 413 -11.37 -41.15 -9.65
C LEU A 413 -12.45 -42.06 -10.24
N ALA A 414 -13.22 -41.59 -11.23
CA ALA A 414 -14.23 -42.38 -11.93
C ALA A 414 -13.61 -43.59 -12.66
N ALA A 415 -12.44 -43.41 -13.28
CA ALA A 415 -11.70 -44.50 -13.92
C ALA A 415 -11.22 -45.53 -12.88
N LYS A 416 -10.70 -45.07 -11.74
CA LYS A 416 -10.26 -45.95 -10.64
C LYS A 416 -11.42 -46.71 -10.00
N THR A 417 -12.58 -46.08 -9.81
CA THR A 417 -13.77 -46.78 -9.31
C THR A 417 -14.24 -47.83 -10.30
N ALA A 418 -14.25 -47.53 -11.61
CA ALA A 418 -14.62 -48.50 -12.63
C ALA A 418 -13.63 -49.69 -12.69
N GLU A 419 -12.33 -49.43 -12.51
CA GLU A 419 -11.31 -50.47 -12.41
C GLU A 419 -11.55 -51.37 -11.18
N MET A 420 -11.81 -50.79 -10.01
CA MET A 420 -12.11 -51.54 -8.79
C MET A 420 -13.40 -52.36 -8.92
N GLU A 421 -14.45 -51.80 -9.53
CA GLU A 421 -15.69 -52.53 -9.81
C GLU A 421 -15.46 -53.73 -10.75
N ALA A 422 -14.62 -53.55 -11.78
CA ALA A 422 -14.24 -54.63 -12.69
C ALA A 422 -13.44 -55.74 -11.96
N GLN A 423 -12.50 -55.36 -11.09
CA GLN A 423 -11.75 -56.31 -10.25
C GLN A 423 -12.68 -57.05 -9.28
N TRP A 424 -13.57 -56.34 -8.62
CA TRP A 424 -14.56 -56.91 -7.70
C TRP A 424 -15.49 -57.90 -8.40
N THR A 425 -16.05 -57.53 -9.55
CA THR A 425 -16.92 -58.43 -10.34
C THR A 425 -16.17 -59.67 -10.82
N THR A 426 -14.89 -59.54 -11.19
CA THR A 426 -14.03 -60.67 -11.55
C THR A 426 -13.81 -61.62 -10.36
N LEU A 427 -13.42 -61.08 -9.20
CA LEU A 427 -13.24 -61.85 -7.97
C LEU A 427 -14.54 -62.51 -7.52
N HIS A 428 -15.66 -61.80 -7.57
CA HIS A 428 -16.96 -62.35 -7.24
C HIS A 428 -17.36 -63.49 -8.19
N THR A 429 -17.07 -63.35 -9.48
CA THR A 429 -17.30 -64.41 -10.46
C THR A 429 -16.43 -65.64 -10.18
N GLN A 430 -15.14 -65.45 -9.88
CA GLN A 430 -14.24 -66.53 -9.51
C GLN A 430 -14.69 -67.24 -8.22
N ALA A 431 -15.08 -66.48 -7.18
CA ALA A 431 -15.61 -67.03 -5.95
C ALA A 431 -16.89 -67.84 -6.18
N THR A 432 -17.78 -67.34 -7.04
CA THR A 432 -19.02 -68.04 -7.42
C THR A 432 -18.70 -69.34 -8.17
N GLN A 433 -17.76 -69.31 -9.12
CA GLN A 433 -17.29 -70.50 -9.85
C GLN A 433 -16.70 -71.55 -8.90
N MET A 434 -15.82 -71.14 -7.99
CA MET A 434 -15.24 -72.01 -6.95
C MET A 434 -16.32 -72.60 -6.04
N TYR A 435 -17.30 -71.80 -5.63
CA TYR A 435 -18.42 -72.27 -4.82
C TYR A 435 -19.28 -73.29 -5.58
N THR A 436 -19.57 -73.05 -6.86
CA THR A 436 -20.31 -74.01 -7.68
C THR A 436 -19.53 -75.31 -7.91
N ALA A 437 -18.22 -75.23 -8.13
CA ALA A 437 -17.36 -76.41 -8.29
C ALA A 437 -17.33 -77.25 -7.00
N LEU A 438 -17.19 -76.60 -5.84
CA LEU A 438 -17.26 -77.27 -4.53
C LEU A 438 -18.60 -77.99 -4.33
N LEU A 439 -19.70 -77.34 -4.73
CA LEU A 439 -21.04 -77.91 -4.61
C LEU A 439 -21.21 -79.17 -5.47
N VAL A 440 -20.64 -79.15 -6.69
CA VAL A 440 -20.60 -80.32 -7.58
C VAL A 440 -19.74 -81.44 -6.98
N GLU A 441 -18.58 -81.14 -6.43
CA GLU A 441 -17.71 -82.13 -5.78
C GLU A 441 -18.37 -82.76 -4.54
N GLU A 442 -19.01 -81.97 -3.68
CA GLU A 442 -19.76 -82.52 -2.54
C GLU A 442 -20.95 -83.39 -3.01
N GLN A 443 -21.58 -83.05 -4.13
CA GLN A 443 -22.62 -83.90 -4.72
C GLN A 443 -22.05 -85.21 -5.28
N GLN A 444 -20.93 -85.17 -6.00
CA GLN A 444 -20.25 -86.38 -6.50
C GLN A 444 -19.78 -87.28 -5.37
N LYS A 445 -19.26 -86.71 -4.29
CA LYS A 445 -18.89 -87.43 -3.07
C LYS A 445 -20.10 -88.08 -2.41
N ALA A 446 -21.23 -87.39 -2.31
CA ALA A 446 -22.47 -87.97 -1.80
C ALA A 446 -22.96 -89.14 -2.67
N GLU A 447 -22.90 -89.01 -3.99
CA GLU A 447 -23.22 -90.11 -4.92
C GLU A 447 -22.26 -91.30 -4.77
N ALA A 448 -20.96 -91.05 -4.64
CA ALA A 448 -19.95 -92.07 -4.42
C ALA A 448 -20.17 -92.81 -3.09
N LEU A 449 -20.50 -92.08 -2.01
CA LEU A 449 -20.87 -92.67 -0.72
C LEU A 449 -22.13 -93.52 -0.81
N CYS A 450 -23.14 -93.10 -1.56
CA CYS A 450 -24.33 -93.91 -1.83
C CYS A 450 -23.99 -95.20 -2.59
N ARG A 451 -23.14 -95.12 -3.62
CA ARG A 451 -22.67 -96.31 -4.37
C ARG A 451 -21.85 -97.26 -3.50
N LEU A 452 -20.97 -96.72 -2.65
CA LEU A 452 -20.21 -97.49 -1.68
C LEU A 452 -21.14 -98.22 -0.71
N LYS A 453 -22.14 -97.52 -0.17
CA LYS A 453 -23.15 -98.10 0.73
C LYS A 453 -23.92 -99.24 0.06
N MET A 454 -24.36 -99.04 -1.19
CA MET A 454 -25.00 -100.10 -1.96
C MET A 454 -24.08 -101.31 -2.17
N ALA A 455 -22.80 -101.08 -2.46
CA ALA A 455 -21.83 -102.15 -2.63
C ALA A 455 -21.58 -102.90 -1.31
N THR A 456 -21.45 -102.21 -0.18
CA THR A 456 -21.32 -102.84 1.14
C THR A 456 -22.56 -103.63 1.51
N ASP A 457 -23.76 -103.12 1.22
CA ASP A 457 -25.01 -103.85 1.47
C ASP A 457 -25.05 -105.15 0.65
N THR A 458 -24.66 -105.10 -0.64
CA THR A 458 -24.55 -106.33 -1.46
C THR A 458 -23.47 -107.30 -0.97
N GLN A 459 -22.35 -106.80 -0.45
CA GLN A 459 -21.31 -107.64 0.15
C GLN A 459 -21.83 -108.34 1.40
N THR A 460 -22.48 -107.61 2.31
CA THR A 460 -23.07 -108.20 3.52
C THR A 460 -24.14 -109.23 3.21
N GLU A 461 -24.92 -109.05 2.14
CA GLU A 461 -25.89 -110.04 1.66
C GLU A 461 -25.19 -111.30 1.13
N GLN A 462 -24.06 -111.16 0.43
CA GLN A 462 -23.27 -112.31 -0.02
C GLN A 462 -22.55 -113.03 1.13
N GLU A 463 -22.05 -112.30 2.12
CA GLU A 463 -21.47 -112.87 3.34
C GLU A 463 -22.53 -113.65 4.13
N ALA A 464 -23.75 -113.11 4.29
CA ALA A 464 -24.86 -113.82 4.91
C ALA A 464 -25.27 -115.10 4.14
N ARG A 465 -25.20 -115.09 2.80
CA ARG A 465 -25.42 -116.28 1.97
C ARG A 465 -24.30 -117.32 2.14
N LEU A 466 -23.05 -116.87 2.27
CA LEU A 466 -21.90 -117.73 2.55
C LEU A 466 -22.00 -118.37 3.93
N ASP A 467 -22.43 -117.61 4.94
CA ASP A 467 -22.62 -118.14 6.29
C ASP A 467 -23.80 -119.12 6.35
N ALA A 468 -24.90 -118.87 5.63
CA ALA A 468 -25.98 -119.83 5.48
C ALA A 468 -25.52 -121.14 4.78
N LEU A 469 -24.63 -121.05 3.78
CA LEU A 469 -24.01 -122.21 3.14
C LEU A 469 -23.07 -122.95 4.10
N ARG A 470 -22.28 -122.24 4.92
CA ARG A 470 -21.43 -122.84 5.95
C ARG A 470 -22.26 -123.56 7.00
N GLU A 471 -23.38 -123.00 7.45
CA GLU A 471 -24.31 -123.69 8.35
C GLU A 471 -24.90 -124.94 7.72
N LEU A 472 -25.27 -124.91 6.43
CA LEU A 472 -25.75 -126.10 5.71
C LEU A 472 -24.67 -127.18 5.60
N CYS A 473 -23.42 -126.79 5.33
CA CYS A 473 -22.28 -127.72 5.32
C CYS A 473 -22.02 -128.31 6.71
N LEU A 474 -22.09 -127.49 7.78
CA LEU A 474 -21.94 -127.94 9.16
C LEU A 474 -23.07 -128.90 9.58
N ARG A 475 -24.32 -128.67 9.13
CA ARG A 475 -25.42 -129.61 9.35
C ARG A 475 -25.22 -130.93 8.61
N ALA A 476 -24.82 -130.88 7.33
CA ALA A 476 -24.50 -132.09 6.57
C ALA A 476 -23.32 -132.87 7.19
N GLU A 477 -22.33 -132.18 7.73
CA GLU A 477 -21.24 -132.79 8.48
C GLU A 477 -21.72 -133.42 9.81
N ALA A 478 -22.63 -132.77 10.52
CA ALA A 478 -23.25 -133.31 11.73
C ALA A 478 -24.10 -134.55 11.46
N ASP A 479 -24.87 -134.56 10.36
CA ASP A 479 -25.68 -135.70 9.92
C ASP A 479 -24.78 -136.90 9.55
N LEU A 480 -23.66 -136.66 8.85
CA LEU A 480 -22.66 -137.70 8.53
C LEU A 480 -21.95 -138.25 9.78
N ARG A 481 -21.66 -137.40 10.78
CA ARG A 481 -21.10 -137.86 12.07
C ARG A 481 -22.10 -138.70 12.85
N GLN A 482 -23.38 -138.36 12.81
CA GLN A 482 -24.44 -139.16 13.43
C GLN A 482 -24.60 -140.54 12.77
N GLU A 483 -24.46 -140.63 11.44
CA GLU A 483 -24.45 -141.90 10.71
C GLU A 483 -23.20 -142.76 11.03
N CYS A 484 -22.03 -142.15 11.27
CA CYS A 484 -20.83 -142.87 11.74
C CYS A 484 -20.96 -143.35 13.20
N ASP A 485 -21.56 -142.55 14.09
CA ASP A 485 -21.77 -142.89 15.50
C ASP A 485 -22.80 -144.01 15.71
N GLU A 486 -23.65 -144.30 14.72
CA GLU A 486 -24.59 -145.43 14.70
C GLU A 486 -23.93 -146.74 14.23
N VAL A 487 -22.85 -146.67 13.45
CA VAL A 487 -22.07 -147.83 12.99
C VAL A 487 -21.11 -148.33 14.09
N ASP A 488 -20.55 -147.43 14.90
CA ASP A 488 -19.62 -147.78 15.99
C ASP A 488 -20.31 -148.32 17.27
N ARG A 489 -21.62 -148.08 17.45
CA ARG A 489 -22.38 -148.49 18.65
C ARG A 489 -22.77 -149.98 18.71
N CYS A 490 -22.63 -150.74 17.61
CA CYS A 490 -22.89 -152.18 17.57
C CYS A 490 -21.63 -153.06 17.72
N ALA A 491 -20.42 -152.49 17.72
CA ALA A 491 -19.18 -153.28 17.63
C ALA A 491 -18.34 -153.36 18.93
N LEU A 492 -18.62 -152.58 19.99
CA LEU A 492 -17.76 -152.56 21.18
C LEU A 492 -18.53 -152.68 22.51
N SER A 493 -19.20 -153.83 22.66
CA SER A 493 -19.44 -154.47 23.95
C SER A 493 -18.21 -155.30 24.31
N MET A 494 -17.20 -154.71 24.96
CA MET A 494 -16.24 -155.31 25.91
C MET A 494 -15.09 -154.32 26.21
N ALA A 495 -14.72 -154.24 27.50
CA ALA A 495 -13.53 -153.57 28.07
C ALA A 495 -13.65 -152.10 28.56
N ASN A 496 -14.24 -151.97 29.76
CA ASN A 496 -13.72 -151.30 30.97
C ASN A 496 -12.72 -150.11 30.89
N ASN A 497 -13.19 -149.04 31.55
CA ASN A 497 -12.59 -148.29 32.67
C ASN A 497 -11.47 -147.25 32.45
N THR A 498 -11.73 -146.09 33.10
CA THR A 498 -10.81 -145.08 33.68
C THR A 498 -9.98 -144.25 32.69
N SER A 499 -9.88 -142.92 32.74
CA SER A 499 -10.16 -141.91 33.78
C SER A 499 -10.19 -140.49 33.18
N GLN A 500 -11.01 -139.60 33.77
CA GLN A 500 -10.81 -138.16 34.11
C GLN A 500 -9.82 -137.30 33.29
N GLY A 501 -10.10 -136.05 32.90
CA GLY A 501 -11.14 -135.14 33.38
C GLY A 501 -11.26 -133.81 32.60
N MET A 502 -12.45 -133.22 32.77
CA MET A 502 -12.94 -131.83 32.75
C MET A 502 -11.92 -130.70 33.10
N PRO A 503 -12.24 -129.38 32.97
CA PRO A 503 -13.37 -128.68 32.28
C PRO A 503 -13.08 -127.26 31.66
N LEU A 504 -14.13 -126.70 31.03
CA LEU A 504 -14.58 -125.27 30.99
C LEU A 504 -13.88 -124.22 30.06
N GLU A 505 -14.59 -123.82 28.98
CA GLU A 505 -15.22 -122.49 28.70
C GLU A 505 -14.74 -121.22 29.49
N PRO A 506 -15.13 -119.95 29.14
CA PRO A 506 -15.65 -119.33 27.89
C PRO A 506 -15.16 -117.85 27.65
N SER A 507 -15.67 -117.21 26.58
CA SER A 507 -16.13 -115.80 26.48
C SER A 507 -15.21 -114.55 26.65
N ALA A 508 -15.36 -113.67 25.65
CA ALA A 508 -15.71 -112.24 25.74
C ALA A 508 -14.64 -111.11 25.77
N LEU A 509 -14.90 -110.14 24.86
CA LEU A 509 -14.96 -108.68 25.05
C LEU A 509 -13.69 -107.79 25.17
N SER A 510 -13.77 -106.70 24.38
CA SER A 510 -13.41 -105.30 24.70
C SER A 510 -11.99 -104.81 24.36
N ILE A 511 -11.82 -103.79 23.50
CA ILE A 511 -11.89 -102.30 23.65
C ILE A 511 -10.52 -101.66 23.91
N GLY A 512 -10.19 -100.66 23.08
CA GLY A 512 -9.32 -99.50 23.39
C GLY A 512 -7.84 -99.66 22.98
N LYS A 513 -7.06 -98.61 22.71
CA LYS A 513 -7.24 -97.20 22.31
C LYS A 513 -5.81 -96.61 22.23
N ASP A 514 -5.57 -95.73 21.26
CA ASP A 514 -4.69 -94.54 21.24
C ASP A 514 -3.21 -94.58 21.74
N ASP A 515 -2.32 -94.23 20.80
CA ASP A 515 -1.41 -93.06 20.80
C ASP A 515 0.04 -93.05 21.38
N ILE A 516 0.96 -92.70 20.45
CA ILE A 516 2.05 -91.69 20.49
C ILE A 516 3.34 -91.96 21.29
N GLU A 517 4.47 -91.95 20.57
CA GLU A 517 5.69 -91.17 20.91
C GLU A 517 6.66 -91.12 19.70
N ASP A 518 6.93 -89.93 19.14
CA ASP A 518 8.14 -89.64 18.34
C ASP A 518 8.38 -88.12 18.24
N ALA A 519 9.29 -87.60 19.06
CA ALA A 519 9.77 -86.21 18.99
C ALA A 519 11.22 -86.09 19.46
N LYS A 520 12.18 -86.29 18.54
CA LYS A 520 13.59 -85.86 18.69
C LYS A 520 14.42 -85.81 17.40
N GLU A 521 13.80 -85.70 16.22
CA GLU A 521 14.50 -85.64 14.91
C GLU A 521 14.45 -84.26 14.20
N ALA A 522 13.77 -83.25 14.75
CA ALA A 522 13.46 -82.03 14.00
C ALA A 522 14.64 -81.03 13.85
N ASP A 523 15.59 -80.99 14.81
CA ASP A 523 16.58 -79.90 14.88
C ASP A 523 17.83 -80.13 14.00
N THR A 524 18.18 -81.39 13.73
CA THR A 524 19.28 -81.75 12.82
C THR A 524 18.87 -81.69 11.34
N ARG A 525 17.59 -81.92 11.03
CA ARG A 525 17.06 -81.77 9.65
C ARG A 525 17.05 -80.31 9.19
N ALA A 526 16.72 -79.36 10.05
CA ALA A 526 16.66 -77.94 9.68
C ALA A 526 18.04 -77.37 9.28
N CYS A 527 19.11 -77.78 9.96
CA CYS A 527 20.48 -77.36 9.61
C CYS A 527 20.96 -78.02 8.30
N ALA A 528 20.70 -79.31 8.11
CA ALA A 528 21.05 -80.03 6.88
C ALA A 528 20.28 -79.48 5.65
N VAL A 529 19.02 -79.09 5.83
CA VAL A 529 18.21 -78.45 4.79
C VAL A 529 18.77 -77.07 4.45
N ASN A 530 19.15 -76.25 5.44
CA ASN A 530 19.75 -74.93 5.17
C ASN A 530 21.11 -75.02 4.46
N ASP A 531 21.95 -76.00 4.81
CA ASP A 531 23.23 -76.21 4.12
C ASP A 531 23.02 -76.70 2.68
N LEU A 532 22.02 -77.57 2.44
CA LEU A 532 21.64 -78.01 1.10
C LEU A 532 21.12 -76.84 0.24
N LEU A 533 20.25 -75.98 0.80
CA LEU A 533 19.72 -74.80 0.13
C LEU A 533 20.83 -73.80 -0.23
N ARG A 534 21.80 -73.60 0.67
CA ARG A 534 22.96 -72.72 0.44
C ARG A 534 23.88 -73.29 -0.65
N GLN A 535 24.06 -74.60 -0.71
CA GLN A 535 24.83 -75.25 -1.79
C GLN A 535 24.11 -75.21 -3.14
N LEU A 536 22.77 -75.32 -3.16
CA LEU A 536 21.96 -75.19 -4.38
C LEU A 536 22.02 -73.76 -4.96
N LEU A 537 22.02 -72.73 -4.12
CA LEU A 537 22.17 -71.32 -4.54
C LEU A 537 23.56 -71.00 -5.11
N GLN A 538 24.61 -71.69 -4.67
CA GLN A 538 25.98 -71.47 -5.19
C GLN A 538 26.19 -72.05 -6.60
N CYS A 539 25.34 -72.97 -7.05
CA CYS A 539 25.40 -73.59 -8.38
C CYS A 539 24.60 -72.80 -9.45
N GLN A 540 24.27 -71.53 -9.17
CA GLN A 540 23.49 -70.71 -10.09
C GLN A 540 24.36 -70.20 -11.24
N PRO A 541 23.99 -70.45 -12.52
CA PRO A 541 24.71 -69.84 -13.63
C PRO A 541 24.44 -68.33 -13.64
N GLN A 542 25.48 -67.52 -13.39
CA GLN A 542 25.41 -66.07 -13.53
C GLN A 542 24.94 -65.73 -14.95
N LYS A 543 23.69 -65.23 -15.09
CA LYS A 543 23.20 -64.63 -16.33
C LYS A 543 24.06 -63.40 -16.63
N LYS A 544 25.11 -63.59 -17.43
CA LYS A 544 25.90 -62.53 -18.04
C LYS A 544 24.96 -61.54 -18.73
N ARG A 545 25.02 -60.28 -18.31
CA ARG A 545 24.54 -59.13 -19.07
C ARG A 545 25.13 -59.22 -20.48
N LYS A 546 24.28 -59.05 -21.49
CA LYS A 546 24.65 -58.97 -22.90
C LYS A 546 25.78 -57.95 -23.10
N ALA A 547 26.96 -58.42 -23.49
CA ALA A 547 27.86 -57.79 -24.45
C ALA A 547 29.00 -58.76 -24.82
N GLU A 548 29.15 -58.95 -26.12
CA GLU A 548 30.35 -59.38 -26.84
C GLU A 548 30.73 -60.88 -26.95
N GLU A 549 30.93 -61.24 -28.22
CA GLU A 549 31.40 -62.51 -28.77
C GLU A 549 32.81 -62.84 -28.26
N HIS A 550 33.02 -64.06 -27.76
CA HIS A 550 34.03 -64.95 -28.33
C HIS A 550 33.92 -66.38 -27.80
N ASP A 551 34.27 -67.25 -28.73
CA ASP A 551 34.39 -68.71 -28.67
C ASP A 551 35.42 -69.16 -27.62
N GLY A 552 35.15 -70.29 -26.96
CA GLY A 552 36.11 -70.98 -26.11
C GLY A 552 35.60 -71.41 -24.73
N GLY A 553 35.24 -72.70 -24.62
CA GLY A 553 35.44 -73.51 -23.41
C GLY A 553 34.52 -73.23 -22.21
N LEU A 554 33.49 -74.07 -22.07
CA LEU A 554 32.78 -74.32 -20.82
C LEU A 554 33.77 -74.55 -19.65
N PRO A 555 33.75 -73.78 -18.56
CA PRO A 555 34.20 -74.30 -17.29
C PRO A 555 33.07 -75.22 -16.79
N GLU A 556 33.32 -76.54 -16.86
CA GLU A 556 32.44 -77.53 -16.25
C GLU A 556 32.21 -77.16 -14.78
N ASP A 557 30.94 -77.00 -14.41
CA ASP A 557 30.52 -76.52 -13.10
C ASP A 557 30.72 -77.62 -12.05
N VAL A 558 31.95 -77.76 -11.55
CA VAL A 558 32.41 -78.79 -10.60
C VAL A 558 31.51 -78.85 -9.36
N ALA A 559 30.91 -77.72 -8.97
CA ALA A 559 29.94 -77.63 -7.87
C ALA A 559 28.64 -78.38 -8.20
N PHE A 560 28.10 -78.24 -9.41
CA PHE A 560 26.88 -78.91 -9.86
C PHE A 560 27.08 -80.44 -9.96
N THR A 561 28.24 -80.89 -10.45
CA THR A 561 28.57 -82.33 -10.52
C THR A 561 28.82 -82.94 -9.14
N SER A 562 29.43 -82.18 -8.22
CA SER A 562 29.58 -82.59 -6.81
C SER A 562 28.24 -82.65 -6.07
N LEU A 563 27.27 -81.82 -6.45
CA LEU A 563 25.93 -81.82 -5.86
C LEU A 563 25.06 -82.98 -6.37
N MET A 564 25.17 -83.31 -7.66
CA MET A 564 24.51 -84.50 -8.23
C MET A 564 24.98 -85.77 -7.54
N THR A 565 26.29 -85.88 -7.27
CA THR A 565 26.86 -87.06 -6.60
C THR A 565 26.54 -87.13 -5.11
N SER A 566 26.41 -86.00 -4.41
CA SER A 566 26.05 -85.99 -2.98
C SER A 566 24.56 -86.21 -2.71
N THR A 567 23.67 -85.76 -3.61
CA THR A 567 22.21 -85.84 -3.43
C THR A 567 21.55 -87.02 -4.15
N GLY A 568 22.20 -87.58 -5.17
CA GLY A 568 21.66 -88.69 -5.98
C GLY A 568 20.48 -88.32 -6.87
N LEU A 569 20.16 -87.04 -7.01
CA LEU A 569 19.06 -86.52 -7.82
C LEU A 569 19.46 -86.37 -9.30
N GLU A 570 18.52 -86.60 -10.21
CA GLU A 570 18.74 -86.40 -11.65
C GLU A 570 19.02 -84.93 -11.99
N ALA A 571 19.88 -84.71 -12.99
CA ALA A 571 20.36 -83.37 -13.38
C ALA A 571 19.25 -82.36 -13.67
N ASP A 572 18.14 -82.80 -14.27
CA ASP A 572 17.03 -81.92 -14.65
C ASP A 572 16.14 -81.55 -13.46
N LEU A 573 16.01 -82.45 -12.47
CA LEU A 573 15.31 -82.17 -11.20
C LEU A 573 16.12 -81.20 -10.34
N LEU A 574 17.44 -81.38 -10.26
CA LEU A 574 18.34 -80.44 -9.60
C LEU A 574 18.33 -79.07 -10.27
N ARG A 575 18.35 -79.00 -11.60
CA ARG A 575 18.22 -77.72 -12.33
C ARG A 575 16.88 -77.02 -12.06
N ARG A 576 15.76 -77.75 -12.02
CA ARG A 576 14.46 -77.17 -11.63
C ARG A 576 14.45 -76.69 -10.19
N ALA A 577 15.01 -77.47 -9.25
CA ALA A 577 15.10 -77.07 -7.86
C ALA A 577 15.94 -75.79 -7.68
N ILE A 578 17.08 -75.68 -8.37
CA ILE A 578 17.93 -74.46 -8.37
C ILE A 578 17.16 -73.27 -8.95
N ASN A 579 16.47 -73.44 -10.07
CA ASN A 579 15.71 -72.34 -10.70
C ASN A 579 14.52 -71.90 -9.83
N SER A 580 13.75 -72.83 -9.27
CA SER A 580 12.63 -72.49 -8.38
C SER A 580 13.09 -71.84 -7.08
N LEU A 581 14.24 -72.27 -6.54
CA LEU A 581 14.83 -71.64 -5.36
C LEU A 581 15.39 -70.25 -5.68
N ALA A 582 15.95 -70.07 -6.88
CA ALA A 582 16.39 -68.77 -7.36
C ALA A 582 15.24 -67.78 -7.55
N ASP A 583 14.13 -68.24 -8.14
CA ASP A 583 12.92 -67.43 -8.33
C ASP A 583 12.34 -67.03 -6.96
N LEU A 584 12.27 -67.98 -6.02
CA LEU A 584 11.83 -67.71 -4.64
C LEU A 584 12.78 -66.73 -3.92
N GLN A 585 14.10 -66.88 -4.08
CA GLN A 585 15.07 -65.96 -3.50
C GLN A 585 14.94 -64.55 -4.10
N GLN A 586 14.72 -64.44 -5.41
CA GLN A 586 14.52 -63.16 -6.07
C GLN A 586 13.23 -62.47 -5.62
N GLU A 587 12.17 -63.24 -5.40
CA GLU A 587 10.90 -62.74 -4.84
C GLU A 587 11.06 -62.29 -3.39
N VAL A 588 11.74 -63.09 -2.56
CA VAL A 588 12.08 -62.72 -1.17
C VAL A 588 12.96 -61.47 -1.12
N ASP A 589 13.98 -61.36 -1.97
CA ASP A 589 14.85 -60.18 -2.04
C ASP A 589 14.08 -58.95 -2.54
N HIS A 590 13.11 -59.13 -3.45
CA HIS A 590 12.23 -58.04 -3.91
C HIS A 590 11.33 -57.52 -2.79
N GLU A 591 10.70 -58.43 -2.04
CA GLU A 591 9.86 -58.10 -0.88
C GLU A 591 10.68 -57.47 0.25
N LEU A 592 11.89 -57.98 0.51
CA LEU A 592 12.77 -57.43 1.52
C LEU A 592 13.27 -56.03 1.13
N ALA A 593 13.53 -55.79 -0.15
CA ALA A 593 13.84 -54.46 -0.68
C ALA A 593 12.63 -53.50 -0.68
N ALA A 594 11.41 -54.00 -0.84
CA ALA A 594 10.18 -53.22 -0.67
C ALA A 594 9.96 -52.84 0.80
N HIS A 595 10.13 -53.79 1.71
CA HIS A 595 10.05 -53.56 3.16
C HIS A 595 11.13 -52.57 3.66
N LEU A 596 12.37 -52.67 3.16
CA LEU A 596 13.42 -51.72 3.51
C LEU A 596 13.13 -50.31 2.99
N ARG A 597 12.58 -50.17 1.78
CA ARG A 597 12.13 -48.87 1.24
C ARG A 597 11.00 -48.28 2.05
N TRP A 598 9.97 -49.07 2.34
CA TRP A 598 8.89 -48.66 3.22
C TRP A 598 9.43 -48.18 4.58
N LYS A 599 10.31 -48.96 5.21
CA LYS A 599 10.91 -48.58 6.50
C LYS A 599 11.67 -47.25 6.40
N GLN A 600 12.43 -47.04 5.33
CA GLN A 600 13.22 -45.82 5.13
C GLN A 600 12.32 -44.60 4.88
N GLU A 601 11.26 -44.74 4.08
CA GLU A 601 10.24 -43.72 3.89
C GLU A 601 9.51 -43.38 5.20
N THR A 602 9.21 -44.40 6.01
CA THR A 602 8.56 -44.20 7.31
C THR A 602 9.50 -43.51 8.31
N ASP A 603 10.79 -43.86 8.32
CA ASP A 603 11.80 -43.22 9.15
C ASP A 603 12.03 -41.75 8.72
N ASP A 604 11.98 -41.44 7.42
CA ASP A 604 12.04 -40.07 6.87
C ASP A 604 10.77 -39.26 7.20
N GLU A 605 9.58 -39.86 7.14
CA GLU A 605 8.32 -39.24 7.59
C GLU A 605 8.34 -38.96 9.11
N LEU A 606 8.88 -39.88 9.92
CA LEU A 606 9.05 -39.67 11.36
C LEU A 606 10.08 -38.58 11.68
N LEU A 607 11.15 -38.46 10.88
CA LEU A 607 12.14 -37.38 11.01
C LEU A 607 11.58 -36.01 10.61
N THR A 608 10.74 -35.95 9.57
CA THR A 608 10.06 -34.71 9.17
C THR A 608 9.01 -34.29 10.19
N LEU A 609 8.22 -35.23 10.73
CA LEU A 609 7.27 -34.97 11.83
C LEU A 609 7.94 -34.59 13.16
N ALA A 610 9.19 -34.98 13.39
CA ALA A 610 9.96 -34.58 14.58
C ALA A 610 10.67 -33.22 14.42
N ALA A 611 10.73 -32.67 13.21
CA ALA A 611 11.34 -31.38 12.90
C ALA A 611 10.32 -30.22 12.83
N GLU A 612 9.02 -30.52 12.74
CA GLU A 612 7.90 -29.61 13.00
C GLU A 612 7.61 -29.49 14.51
#